data_AF-A0A151MQ32-F1
#
_entry.id   AF-A0A151MQ32-F1
#
_cell.length_a   1.000
_cell.length_b   1.000
_cell.length_c   1.000
_cell.angle_alpha   90.00
_cell.angle_beta   90.00
_cell.angle_gamma   90.00
#
_symmetry.space_group_name_H-M   'P 1'
#
loop_
_entity.id
_entity.type
_entity.pdbx_description
1 polymer ?
#
loop_
_entity_poly.entity_id
_entity_poly.type
_entity_poly.pdbx_seq_one_letter_code
_entity_poly.pdbx_strand_id
1 'polypeptide(L)'
;MSMGISSFESVDENCPMTSVTYDGIKVNFSKGQHHCRLDGQDNNEKISTCHSNDFSDPIYKEIAMTNGCINRMSRDELRAKLAEFKLETRGVKDVLKKRLKNYYKKQKLMQKEPTDEESYYDYICVVDFEATCEEGNPPEFIHEIIEFPIVLVNTHTLEIEDTFQQYVKPEINPQLSDFCINLTGITQDLVDKADAFPQVLQNAVEWMRRKELGTKYSYSILTDGCWDMSKFLNIQCRISHIKYPSFAKKWINIRKSYGNFYKVPRNQTKLTIMLEKLGMSYDGRPHSGLDDSKNIARIAIRMLQDGCELRANERMHGGQLMTSKICTGLLISALFIPE
;
A
#
# COMPACT_ATOMS: atom_id res chain seq x y z
N MET A 1 -7.78 -5.26 -54.44
CA MET A 1 -8.90 -5.93 -55.12
C MET A 1 -9.38 -7.05 -54.20
N SER A 2 -10.66 -6.96 -53.79
CA SER A 2 -11.65 -8.01 -53.42
C SER A 2 -11.13 -9.45 -53.23
N MET A 3 -11.57 -10.27 -52.26
CA MET A 3 -12.87 -10.48 -51.58
C MET A 3 -12.56 -11.23 -50.25
N GLY A 4 -13.40 -11.41 -49.24
CA GLY A 4 -14.85 -11.30 -49.06
C GLY A 4 -15.19 -12.15 -47.83
N ILE A 5 -16.11 -11.63 -47.01
CA ILE A 5 -16.59 -12.19 -45.74
C ILE A 5 -17.60 -13.32 -46.00
N SER A 6 -17.58 -14.41 -45.23
CA SER A 6 -18.76 -15.25 -44.98
C SER A 6 -18.77 -15.67 -43.49
N SER A 7 -19.76 -15.19 -42.73
CA SER A 7 -20.96 -15.92 -42.29
C SER A 7 -20.74 -16.74 -41.00
N PHE A 8 -21.16 -16.16 -39.88
CA PHE A 8 -21.41 -16.87 -38.62
C PHE A 8 -22.84 -17.41 -38.64
N GLU A 9 -23.00 -18.72 -38.54
CA GLU A 9 -24.26 -19.40 -38.23
C GLU A 9 -24.31 -19.74 -36.73
N SER A 10 -25.48 -19.51 -36.15
CA SER A 10 -25.89 -19.87 -34.80
C SER A 10 -26.50 -21.27 -34.78
N VAL A 11 -26.05 -22.18 -33.90
CA VAL A 11 -26.85 -23.34 -33.46
C VAL A 11 -26.49 -23.78 -32.03
N ASP A 12 -27.51 -23.65 -31.16
CA ASP A 12 -27.96 -24.41 -29.99
C ASP A 12 -27.07 -25.25 -29.04
N GLU A 13 -27.53 -25.16 -27.78
CA GLU A 13 -27.23 -25.92 -26.56
C GLU A 13 -27.55 -27.43 -26.67
N ASN A 14 -26.65 -28.30 -26.15
CA ASN A 14 -26.95 -29.40 -25.22
C ASN A 14 -25.72 -30.29 -24.89
N CYS A 15 -25.31 -30.29 -23.60
CA CYS A 15 -24.67 -31.31 -22.71
C CYS A 15 -23.77 -32.46 -23.26
N PRO A 16 -22.77 -33.04 -22.52
CA PRO A 16 -22.59 -33.01 -21.06
C PRO A 16 -21.16 -32.84 -20.49
N MET A 17 -21.18 -32.53 -19.19
CA MET A 17 -20.16 -32.66 -18.14
C MET A 17 -18.93 -33.54 -18.44
N THR A 18 -17.74 -32.95 -18.36
CA THR A 18 -16.49 -33.68 -18.08
C THR A 18 -16.03 -33.38 -16.65
N SER A 19 -16.10 -34.42 -15.81
CA SER A 19 -15.55 -34.43 -14.45
C SER A 19 -14.06 -34.77 -14.48
N VAL A 20 -13.23 -34.02 -13.77
CA VAL A 20 -11.87 -34.43 -13.40
C VAL A 20 -11.78 -34.48 -11.87
N THR A 21 -11.26 -35.57 -11.34
CA THR A 21 -11.13 -35.87 -9.91
C THR A 21 -9.66 -35.78 -9.49
N TYR A 22 -9.41 -35.27 -8.27
CA TYR A 22 -8.16 -35.46 -7.52
C TYR A 22 -8.51 -35.61 -6.03
N ASP A 23 -7.96 -36.65 -5.40
CA ASP A 23 -7.93 -36.93 -3.96
C ASP A 23 -9.24 -36.98 -3.16
N GLY A 24 -10.19 -37.82 -3.61
CA GLY A 24 -11.00 -38.64 -2.70
C GLY A 24 -11.95 -37.98 -1.68
N ILE A 25 -12.10 -36.65 -1.66
CA ILE A 25 -12.97 -35.95 -0.70
C ILE A 25 -14.22 -35.41 -1.41
N LYS A 26 -15.39 -35.97 -1.08
CA LYS A 26 -16.70 -35.41 -1.44
C LYS A 26 -17.09 -34.33 -0.43
N VAL A 27 -17.23 -33.07 -0.87
CA VAL A 27 -17.82 -32.00 -0.07
C VAL A 27 -19.23 -31.71 -0.59
N ASN A 28 -20.24 -32.00 0.22
CA ASN A 28 -21.64 -31.65 -0.05
C ASN A 28 -21.93 -30.22 0.45
N PHE A 29 -22.43 -29.35 -0.43
CA PHE A 29 -23.02 -28.08 -0.03
C PHE A 29 -24.54 -28.17 -0.10
N SER A 30 -25.19 -28.10 1.06
CA SER A 30 -26.65 -27.98 1.19
C SER A 30 -27.11 -26.57 0.83
N LYS A 31 -28.13 -26.48 -0.03
CA LYS A 31 -28.79 -25.25 -0.46
C LYS A 31 -29.45 -24.53 0.72
N GLY A 32 -29.04 -23.29 0.98
CA GLY A 32 -29.82 -22.27 1.69
C GLY A 32 -30.00 -21.09 0.74
N GLN A 33 -31.25 -20.79 0.38
CA GLN A 33 -31.65 -19.70 -0.50
C GLN A 33 -31.29 -18.34 0.11
N HIS A 34 -30.53 -17.51 -0.60
CA HIS A 34 -30.84 -16.08 -0.74
C HIS A 34 -30.47 -15.66 -2.16
N HIS A 35 -31.49 -15.29 -2.92
CA HIS A 35 -31.44 -15.00 -4.34
C HIS A 35 -30.99 -13.54 -4.54
N CYS A 36 -29.81 -13.31 -5.10
CA CYS A 36 -29.44 -12.02 -5.68
C CYS A 36 -29.04 -12.24 -7.14
N ARG A 37 -30.02 -12.03 -8.02
CA ARG A 37 -29.84 -11.80 -9.47
C ARG A 37 -29.22 -10.42 -9.66
N LEU A 38 -28.20 -10.33 -10.52
CA LEU A 38 -27.87 -9.08 -11.22
C LEU A 38 -27.81 -9.41 -12.70
N ASP A 39 -28.97 -9.32 -13.34
CA ASP A 39 -29.07 -9.09 -14.78
C ASP A 39 -28.74 -7.63 -15.06
N GLY A 40 -27.95 -7.40 -16.10
CA GLY A 40 -27.71 -6.07 -16.64
C GLY A 40 -28.98 -5.52 -17.27
N GLN A 41 -29.36 -4.31 -16.87
CA GLN A 41 -30.16 -3.42 -17.68
C GLN A 41 -29.87 -1.98 -17.24
N ASP A 42 -29.49 -1.17 -18.24
CA ASP A 42 -29.45 0.28 -18.20
C ASP A 42 -30.71 0.81 -17.51
N ASN A 43 -30.54 1.50 -16.39
CA ASN A 43 -31.56 2.39 -15.87
C ASN A 43 -30.92 3.66 -15.32
N ASN A 44 -31.45 4.76 -15.84
CA ASN A 44 -31.23 6.15 -15.47
C ASN A 44 -31.41 6.34 -13.96
N GLU A 45 -30.34 6.19 -13.17
CA GLU A 45 -30.35 6.53 -11.76
C GLU A 45 -29.76 7.92 -11.53
N LYS A 46 -30.66 8.79 -11.08
CA LYS A 46 -30.47 10.09 -10.43
C LYS A 46 -29.03 10.33 -9.97
N ILE A 47 -28.40 11.29 -10.63
CA ILE A 47 -27.28 12.06 -10.08
C ILE A 47 -27.77 12.65 -8.75
N SER A 48 -27.48 11.95 -7.65
CA SER A 48 -27.52 12.54 -6.33
C SER A 48 -26.35 13.52 -6.29
N THR A 49 -26.65 14.78 -6.60
CA THR A 49 -25.75 15.91 -6.39
C THR A 49 -25.29 15.88 -4.95
N CYS A 50 -24.03 15.46 -4.73
CA CYS A 50 -23.39 15.57 -3.44
C CYS A 50 -23.46 17.03 -2.98
N HIS A 51 -23.94 17.22 -1.75
CA HIS A 51 -24.29 18.50 -1.18
C HIS A 51 -23.24 19.60 -1.44
N SER A 52 -23.77 20.74 -1.88
CA SER A 52 -23.11 22.03 -2.04
C SER A 52 -22.46 22.53 -0.74
N ASN A 53 -21.18 22.94 -0.83
CA ASN A 53 -20.45 23.86 0.07
C ASN A 53 -20.29 23.50 1.56
N ASP A 54 -19.65 22.36 1.83
CA ASP A 54 -19.23 21.94 3.18
C ASP A 54 -18.06 22.78 3.78
N PHE A 55 -17.41 23.64 2.98
CA PHE A 55 -16.31 24.52 3.41
C PHE A 55 -16.75 25.93 3.86
N SER A 56 -18.06 26.18 3.87
CA SER A 56 -18.62 27.47 4.30
C SER A 56 -18.64 27.63 5.83
N ASP A 57 -18.39 26.53 6.56
CA ASP A 57 -18.38 26.48 8.02
C ASP A 57 -17.30 27.43 8.62
N PRO A 58 -17.67 28.29 9.59
CA PRO A 58 -16.73 29.15 10.31
C PRO A 58 -15.49 28.42 10.84
N ILE A 59 -15.61 27.15 11.24
CA ILE A 59 -14.51 26.34 11.76
C ILE A 59 -13.37 26.23 10.72
N TYR A 60 -13.69 26.08 9.44
CA TYR A 60 -12.66 26.00 8.38
C TYR A 60 -11.94 27.33 8.18
N LYS A 61 -12.60 28.48 8.37
CA LYS A 61 -11.95 29.79 8.36
C LYS A 61 -10.95 29.90 9.52
N GLU A 62 -11.33 29.44 10.70
CA GLU A 62 -10.42 29.45 11.84
C GLU A 62 -9.24 28.50 11.67
N ILE A 63 -9.46 27.31 11.09
CA ILE A 63 -8.38 26.38 10.73
C ILE A 63 -7.43 27.05 9.73
N ALA A 64 -7.95 27.77 8.73
CA ALA A 64 -7.13 28.50 7.77
C ALA A 64 -6.29 29.61 8.44
N MET A 65 -6.88 30.40 9.34
CA MET A 65 -6.15 31.41 10.13
C MET A 65 -5.05 30.77 10.98
N THR A 66 -5.36 29.68 11.68
CA THR A 66 -4.41 28.91 12.50
C THR A 66 -3.24 28.39 11.65
N ASN A 67 -3.55 27.84 10.47
CA ASN A 67 -2.54 27.38 9.51
C ASN A 67 -1.64 28.52 9.03
N GLY A 68 -2.19 29.72 8.83
CA GLY A 68 -1.45 30.92 8.49
C GLY A 68 -0.45 31.31 9.59
N CYS A 69 -0.86 31.28 10.86
CA CYS A 69 0.03 31.51 12.00
C CYS A 69 1.17 30.48 12.04
N ILE A 70 0.85 29.19 11.92
CA ILE A 70 1.85 28.10 11.94
C ILE A 70 2.86 28.23 10.80
N ASN A 71 2.43 28.72 9.63
CA ASN A 71 3.34 28.93 8.50
C ASN A 71 4.44 29.96 8.80
N ARG A 72 4.15 30.97 9.62
CA ARG A 72 5.06 32.06 10.00
C ARG A 72 6.00 31.69 11.14
N MET A 73 5.70 30.63 11.91
CA MET A 73 6.55 30.20 13.03
C MET A 73 7.94 29.74 12.57
N SER A 74 8.94 30.09 13.37
CA SER A 74 10.30 29.54 13.33
C SER A 74 10.33 28.08 13.76
N ARG A 75 11.45 27.39 13.54
CA ARG A 75 11.60 25.98 13.93
C ARG A 75 11.51 25.81 15.45
N ASP A 76 12.07 26.74 16.21
CA ASP A 76 12.13 26.62 17.67
C ASP A 76 10.78 26.92 18.32
N GLU A 77 10.02 27.88 17.80
CA GLU A 77 8.63 28.10 18.24
C GLU A 77 7.74 26.89 17.93
N LEU A 78 7.92 26.26 16.76
CA LEU A 78 7.18 25.03 16.42
C LEU A 78 7.51 23.91 17.41
N ARG A 79 8.79 23.72 17.74
CA ARG A 79 9.22 22.72 18.73
C ARG A 79 8.66 23.01 20.12
N ALA A 80 8.72 24.27 20.55
CA ALA A 80 8.17 24.69 21.84
C ALA A 80 6.67 24.41 21.93
N LYS A 81 5.90 24.74 20.89
CA LYS A 81 4.46 24.43 20.83
C LYS A 81 4.15 22.95 20.76
N LEU A 82 4.91 22.17 20.00
CA LEU A 82 4.74 20.71 19.99
C LEU A 82 5.06 20.09 21.36
N ALA A 83 6.10 20.56 22.04
CA ALA A 83 6.46 20.12 23.39
C ALA A 83 5.37 20.44 24.43
N GLU A 84 4.77 21.63 24.35
CA GLU A 84 3.63 22.04 25.19
C GLU A 84 2.47 21.03 25.11
N PHE A 85 2.21 20.49 23.92
CA PHE A 85 1.17 19.48 23.69
C PHE A 85 1.66 18.03 23.85
N LYS A 86 2.87 17.82 24.36
CA LYS A 86 3.51 16.49 24.51
C LYS A 86 3.57 15.71 23.19
N LEU A 87 3.70 16.41 22.07
CA LEU A 87 3.88 15.82 20.74
C LEU A 87 5.37 15.67 20.41
N GLU A 88 5.67 14.77 19.46
CA GLU A 88 7.02 14.61 18.94
C GLU A 88 7.59 15.94 18.40
N THR A 89 8.83 16.26 18.78
CA THR A 89 9.53 17.51 18.40
C THR A 89 10.67 17.29 17.40
N ARG A 90 10.97 16.03 17.08
CA ARG A 90 11.93 15.65 16.04
C ARG A 90 11.39 15.87 14.63
N GLY A 91 12.34 16.05 13.71
CA GLY A 91 12.12 16.26 12.29
C GLY A 91 12.45 17.67 11.79
N VAL A 92 12.37 17.83 10.47
CA VAL A 92 12.59 19.12 9.79
C VAL A 92 11.39 20.06 9.93
N LYS A 93 11.59 21.36 9.62
CA LYS A 93 10.57 22.41 9.82
C LYS A 93 9.20 22.06 9.22
N ASP A 94 9.16 21.48 8.01
CA ASP A 94 7.91 21.14 7.34
C ASP A 94 7.15 19.98 8.01
N VAL A 95 7.87 19.01 8.56
CA VAL A 95 7.29 17.92 9.37
C VAL A 95 6.64 18.51 10.63
N LEU A 96 7.36 19.38 11.34
CA LEU A 96 6.85 20.03 12.56
C LEU A 96 5.60 20.89 12.26
N LYS A 97 5.64 21.67 11.17
CA LYS A 97 4.48 22.44 10.70
C LYS A 97 3.29 21.53 10.44
N LYS A 98 3.50 20.43 9.70
CA LYS A 98 2.41 19.52 9.31
C LYS A 98 1.79 18.87 10.54
N ARG A 99 2.60 18.38 11.47
CA ARG A 99 2.18 17.80 12.75
C ARG A 99 1.32 18.78 13.56
N LEU A 100 1.80 20.01 13.75
CA LEU A 100 1.09 21.02 14.52
C LEU A 100 -0.24 21.43 13.86
N LYS A 101 -0.26 21.62 12.53
CA LYS A 101 -1.50 21.93 11.80
C LYS A 101 -2.54 20.84 11.96
N ASN A 102 -2.13 19.58 11.82
CA ASN A 102 -3.04 18.45 11.94
C ASN A 102 -3.55 18.27 13.38
N TYR A 103 -2.71 18.50 14.39
CA TYR A 103 -3.14 18.53 15.79
C TYR A 103 -4.27 19.55 16.01
N TYR A 104 -4.08 20.81 15.61
CA TYR A 104 -5.12 21.83 15.74
C TYR A 104 -6.37 21.52 14.91
N LYS A 105 -6.20 21.01 13.68
CA LYS A 105 -7.32 20.56 12.85
C LYS A 105 -8.15 19.50 13.59
N LYS A 106 -7.49 18.49 14.18
CA LYS A 106 -8.16 17.42 14.94
C LYS A 106 -8.89 17.99 16.16
N GLN A 107 -8.24 18.85 16.95
CA GLN A 107 -8.88 19.48 18.12
C GLN A 107 -10.14 20.28 17.76
N LYS A 108 -10.12 21.01 16.63
CA LYS A 108 -11.27 21.81 16.19
C LYS A 108 -12.40 20.97 15.59
N LEU A 109 -12.07 19.90 14.88
CA LEU A 109 -13.08 19.02 14.27
C LEU A 109 -13.69 18.02 15.26
N MET A 110 -12.96 17.64 16.32
CA MET A 110 -13.49 16.81 17.41
C MET A 110 -14.62 17.48 18.21
N GLN A 111 -14.87 18.78 17.97
CA GLN A 111 -16.01 19.51 18.53
C GLN A 111 -17.30 19.32 17.70
N LYS A 112 -17.26 18.54 16.61
CA LYS A 112 -18.41 18.18 15.76
C LYS A 112 -18.80 16.71 16.00
N GLU A 113 -20.09 16.39 15.89
CA GLU A 113 -20.56 14.99 15.93
C GLU A 113 -19.93 14.15 14.81
N PRO A 114 -19.60 12.87 15.06
CA PRO A 114 -19.00 12.00 14.07
C PRO A 114 -19.96 11.83 12.89
N THR A 115 -19.54 12.33 11.72
CA THR A 115 -20.14 11.95 10.44
C THR A 115 -19.81 10.48 10.17
N ASP A 116 -20.67 9.77 9.42
CA ASP A 116 -20.46 8.39 8.95
C ASP A 116 -19.08 8.26 8.27
N GLU A 117 -18.04 7.96 9.04
CA GLU A 117 -16.67 7.82 8.54
C GLU A 117 -16.56 6.45 7.87
N GLU A 118 -16.18 6.45 6.59
CA GLU A 118 -15.81 5.24 5.88
C GLU A 118 -14.66 4.55 6.65
N SER A 119 -14.93 3.34 7.17
CA SER A 119 -14.02 2.63 8.08
C SER A 119 -12.58 2.64 7.57
N TYR A 120 -11.64 3.09 8.41
CA TYR A 120 -10.22 2.97 8.14
C TYR A 120 -9.79 1.50 8.17
N TYR A 121 -8.59 1.20 7.64
CA TYR A 121 -8.04 -0.15 7.71
C TYR A 121 -7.69 -0.50 9.15
N ASP A 122 -8.02 -1.70 9.61
CA ASP A 122 -7.57 -2.21 10.91
C ASP A 122 -6.07 -2.52 10.90
N TYR A 123 -5.57 -3.02 9.77
CA TYR A 123 -4.17 -3.39 9.61
C TYR A 123 -3.54 -2.84 8.33
N ILE A 124 -2.23 -2.58 8.40
CA ILE A 124 -1.39 -2.37 7.23
C ILE A 124 -0.35 -3.49 7.18
N CYS A 125 -0.26 -4.16 6.03
CA CYS A 125 0.76 -5.18 5.75
C CYS A 125 1.87 -4.54 4.92
N VAL A 126 3.00 -4.26 5.55
CA VAL A 126 4.17 -3.68 4.88
C VAL A 126 5.00 -4.79 4.23
N VAL A 127 5.32 -4.62 2.95
CA VAL A 127 6.09 -5.58 2.15
C VAL A 127 7.20 -4.83 1.42
N ASP A 128 8.41 -5.39 1.45
CA ASP A 128 9.56 -4.89 0.70
C ASP A 128 10.39 -6.10 0.22
N PHE A 129 10.29 -6.44 -1.06
CA PHE A 129 10.95 -7.64 -1.58
C PHE A 129 12.43 -7.38 -1.82
N GLU A 130 13.27 -8.35 -1.47
CA GLU A 130 14.60 -8.44 -2.09
C GLU A 130 14.53 -9.35 -3.32
N ALA A 131 15.32 -8.99 -4.34
CA ALA A 131 15.36 -9.72 -5.61
C ALA A 131 16.79 -9.91 -6.10
N THR A 132 17.00 -10.94 -6.92
CA THR A 132 18.25 -11.14 -7.66
C THR A 132 18.60 -9.87 -8.44
N CYS A 133 19.88 -9.50 -8.49
CA CYS A 133 20.35 -8.32 -9.19
C CYS A 133 21.83 -8.45 -9.61
N GLU A 134 22.24 -7.60 -10.54
CA GLU A 134 23.62 -7.45 -10.99
C GLU A 134 24.10 -6.01 -10.88
N GLU A 135 25.43 -5.86 -10.80
CA GLU A 135 26.07 -4.55 -10.81
C GLU A 135 25.70 -3.77 -12.09
N GLY A 136 25.46 -2.47 -11.95
CA GLY A 136 25.03 -1.61 -13.06
C GLY A 136 23.54 -1.73 -13.42
N ASN A 137 22.79 -2.65 -12.78
CA ASN A 137 21.34 -2.84 -12.97
C ASN A 137 20.94 -2.94 -14.47
N PRO A 138 21.43 -3.97 -15.20
CA PRO A 138 21.16 -4.14 -16.62
C PRO A 138 19.65 -4.24 -16.88
N PRO A 139 19.12 -3.52 -17.91
CA PRO A 139 17.67 -3.36 -18.10
C PRO A 139 16.94 -4.67 -18.45
N GLU A 140 17.63 -5.60 -19.11
CA GLU A 140 17.08 -6.89 -19.54
C GLU A 140 17.24 -8.01 -18.48
N PHE A 141 17.82 -7.69 -17.31
CA PHE A 141 18.00 -8.67 -16.25
C PHE A 141 16.65 -9.14 -15.69
N ILE A 142 16.48 -10.46 -15.64
CA ILE A 142 15.26 -11.09 -15.15
C ILE A 142 15.39 -11.25 -13.64
N HIS A 143 14.80 -10.32 -12.90
CA HIS A 143 14.75 -10.37 -11.44
C HIS A 143 13.82 -11.48 -10.94
N GLU A 144 14.28 -12.18 -9.90
CA GLU A 144 13.51 -13.16 -9.12
C GLU A 144 13.51 -12.73 -7.65
N ILE A 145 12.37 -12.85 -6.97
CA ILE A 145 12.26 -12.56 -5.54
C ILE A 145 13.10 -13.59 -4.78
N ILE A 146 13.91 -13.13 -3.84
CA ILE A 146 14.78 -13.96 -2.98
C ILE A 146 14.53 -13.75 -1.48
N GLU A 147 13.78 -12.72 -1.09
CA GLU A 147 13.24 -12.52 0.26
C GLU A 147 11.80 -12.03 0.18
N PHE A 148 10.91 -12.65 0.96
CA PHE A 148 9.51 -12.27 1.11
C PHE A 148 9.22 -11.93 2.58
N PRO A 149 9.36 -10.66 2.97
CA PRO A 149 8.96 -10.18 4.29
C PRO A 149 7.54 -9.61 4.29
N ILE A 150 6.85 -9.72 5.43
CA ILE A 150 5.62 -8.98 5.73
C ILE A 150 5.68 -8.48 7.17
N VAL A 151 5.46 -7.18 7.39
CA VAL A 151 5.33 -6.59 8.73
C VAL A 151 3.90 -6.13 8.94
N LEU A 152 3.25 -6.63 9.98
CA LEU A 152 1.85 -6.33 10.31
C LEU A 152 1.77 -5.18 11.32
N VAL A 153 1.18 -4.06 10.89
CA VAL A 153 0.94 -2.89 11.72
C VAL A 153 -0.53 -2.81 12.07
N ASN A 154 -0.87 -2.78 13.36
CA ASN A 154 -2.21 -2.46 13.82
C ASN A 154 -2.39 -0.94 13.85
N THR A 155 -3.39 -0.42 13.13
CA THR A 155 -3.59 1.02 12.97
C THR A 155 -4.25 1.68 14.18
N HIS A 156 -4.89 0.89 15.05
CA HIS A 156 -5.55 1.34 16.27
C HIS A 156 -4.53 1.49 17.41
N THR A 157 -3.67 0.49 17.60
CA THR A 157 -2.62 0.52 18.64
C THR A 157 -1.37 1.25 18.18
N LEU A 158 -1.16 1.36 16.87
CA LEU A 158 0.03 1.92 16.24
C LEU A 158 1.32 1.14 16.57
N GLU A 159 1.18 -0.18 16.69
CA GLU A 159 2.26 -1.11 17.00
C GLU A 159 2.46 -2.13 15.87
N ILE A 160 3.67 -2.66 15.78
CA ILE A 160 3.96 -3.84 14.95
C ILE A 160 3.56 -5.06 15.76
N GLU A 161 2.56 -5.81 15.30
CA GLU A 161 2.03 -6.96 16.04
C GLU A 161 2.68 -8.29 15.65
N ASP A 162 3.13 -8.41 14.40
CA ASP A 162 3.77 -9.63 13.93
C ASP A 162 4.63 -9.37 12.69
N THR A 163 5.52 -10.31 12.41
CA THR A 163 6.39 -10.31 11.24
C THR A 163 6.47 -11.69 10.62
N PHE A 164 6.42 -11.75 9.30
CA PHE A 164 6.70 -12.92 8.50
C PHE A 164 7.96 -12.66 7.67
N GLN A 165 8.82 -13.66 7.53
CA GLN A 165 10.00 -13.60 6.67
C GLN A 165 10.29 -15.00 6.16
N GLN A 166 10.42 -15.13 4.83
CA GLN A 166 10.94 -16.34 4.19
C GLN A 166 11.86 -15.94 3.05
N TYR A 167 12.96 -16.66 2.89
CA TYR A 167 13.78 -16.59 1.69
C TYR A 167 13.12 -17.41 0.58
N VAL A 168 13.46 -17.08 -0.66
CA VAL A 168 12.91 -17.72 -1.86
C VAL A 168 14.07 -18.22 -2.72
N LYS A 169 13.95 -19.45 -3.20
CA LYS A 169 14.93 -20.03 -4.13
C LYS A 169 14.65 -19.55 -5.57
N PRO A 170 15.59 -18.83 -6.21
CA PRO A 170 15.47 -18.47 -7.62
C PRO A 170 15.71 -19.69 -8.52
N GLU A 171 14.99 -19.76 -9.65
CA GLU A 171 15.02 -20.88 -10.60
C GLU A 171 15.68 -20.51 -11.93
N ILE A 172 15.56 -19.25 -12.38
CA ILE A 172 16.16 -18.78 -13.64
C ILE A 172 17.64 -18.44 -13.44
N ASN A 173 17.95 -17.68 -12.40
CA ASN A 173 19.30 -17.28 -12.02
C ASN A 173 19.60 -17.79 -10.59
N PRO A 174 19.80 -19.11 -10.40
CA PRO A 174 19.94 -19.72 -9.08
C PRO A 174 21.20 -19.27 -8.33
N GLN A 175 22.26 -18.89 -9.06
CA GLN A 175 23.49 -18.36 -8.47
C GLN A 175 23.37 -16.84 -8.29
N LEU A 176 23.43 -16.38 -7.04
CA LEU A 176 23.46 -14.95 -6.73
C LEU A 176 24.79 -14.34 -7.17
N SER A 177 24.73 -13.13 -7.74
CA SER A 177 25.94 -12.35 -8.02
C SER A 177 26.60 -11.89 -6.72
N ASP A 178 27.91 -11.67 -6.74
CA ASP A 178 28.63 -11.08 -5.60
C ASP A 178 28.05 -9.72 -5.21
N PHE A 179 27.61 -8.93 -6.20
CA PHE A 179 26.94 -7.66 -5.97
C PHE A 179 25.64 -7.85 -5.18
N CYS A 180 24.80 -8.81 -5.57
CA CYS A 180 23.53 -9.11 -4.89
C CYS A 180 23.75 -9.56 -3.45
N ILE A 181 24.71 -10.45 -3.21
CA ILE A 181 25.07 -10.93 -1.86
C ILE A 181 25.57 -9.77 -1.00
N ASN A 182 26.46 -8.93 -1.52
CA ASN A 182 27.00 -7.79 -0.78
C ASN A 182 25.92 -6.73 -0.49
N LEU A 183 25.04 -6.46 -1.45
CA LEU A 183 23.95 -5.51 -1.31
C LEU A 183 22.95 -6.00 -0.26
N THR A 184 22.36 -7.18 -0.46
CA THR A 184 21.23 -7.68 0.33
C THR A 184 21.64 -8.39 1.63
N GLY A 185 22.87 -8.91 1.68
CA GLY A 185 23.35 -9.76 2.78
C GLY A 185 22.82 -11.18 2.74
N ILE A 186 22.00 -11.52 1.73
CA ILE A 186 21.47 -12.87 1.53
C ILE A 186 22.56 -13.73 0.90
N THR A 187 22.89 -14.84 1.56
CA THR A 187 23.93 -15.76 1.10
C THR A 187 23.37 -16.80 0.13
N GLN A 188 24.24 -17.38 -0.69
CA GLN A 188 23.87 -18.48 -1.57
C GLN A 188 23.26 -19.67 -0.79
N ASP A 189 23.83 -20.01 0.37
CA ASP A 189 23.34 -21.10 1.22
C ASP A 189 21.90 -20.89 1.72
N LEU A 190 21.49 -19.63 1.95
CA LEU A 190 20.11 -19.30 2.34
C LEU A 190 19.13 -19.57 1.21
N VAL A 191 19.43 -19.09 -0.01
CA VAL A 191 18.55 -19.31 -1.17
C VAL A 191 18.56 -20.75 -1.66
N ASP A 192 19.67 -21.47 -1.50
CA ASP A 192 19.77 -22.90 -1.89
C ASP A 192 18.82 -23.79 -1.08
N LYS A 193 18.66 -23.47 0.21
CA LYS A 193 17.81 -24.15 1.19
C LYS A 193 16.37 -23.62 1.23
N ALA A 194 16.10 -22.50 0.56
CA ALA A 194 14.79 -21.88 0.56
C ALA A 194 13.78 -22.67 -0.29
N ASP A 195 12.50 -22.45 0.01
CA ASP A 195 11.41 -22.95 -0.81
C ASP A 195 11.28 -22.14 -2.12
N ALA A 196 10.70 -22.75 -3.15
CA ALA A 196 10.35 -22.05 -4.38
C ALA A 196 9.24 -21.02 -4.12
N PHE A 197 9.17 -19.98 -4.97
CA PHE A 197 8.25 -18.85 -4.78
C PHE A 197 6.76 -19.25 -4.57
N PRO A 198 6.17 -20.21 -5.32
CA PRO A 198 4.78 -20.60 -5.10
C PRO A 198 4.49 -21.08 -3.68
N GLN A 199 5.43 -21.83 -3.08
CA GLN A 199 5.29 -22.35 -1.72
C GLN A 199 5.42 -21.22 -0.69
N VAL A 200 6.39 -20.31 -0.88
CA VAL A 200 6.55 -19.13 0.00
C VAL A 200 5.33 -18.22 -0.05
N LEU A 201 4.78 -17.98 -1.25
CA LEU A 201 3.54 -17.21 -1.41
C LEU A 201 2.36 -17.90 -0.70
N GLN A 202 2.24 -19.23 -0.80
CA GLN A 202 1.22 -19.99 -0.08
C GLN A 202 1.38 -19.83 1.44
N ASN A 203 2.61 -19.93 1.95
CA ASN A 203 2.92 -19.76 3.37
C ASN A 203 2.55 -18.35 3.86
N ALA A 204 2.86 -17.32 3.07
CA ALA A 204 2.50 -15.92 3.35
C ALA A 204 0.97 -15.73 3.39
N VAL A 205 0.24 -16.26 2.42
CA VAL A 205 -1.24 -16.19 2.39
C VAL A 205 -1.86 -16.93 3.57
N GLU A 206 -1.32 -18.10 3.94
CA GLU A 206 -1.78 -18.85 5.10
C GLU A 206 -1.50 -18.09 6.41
N TRP A 207 -0.33 -17.45 6.52
CA TRP A 207 -0.02 -16.57 7.65
C TRP A 207 -1.01 -15.41 7.74
N MET A 208 -1.31 -14.71 6.63
CA MET A 208 -2.32 -13.64 6.59
C MET A 208 -3.72 -14.13 6.98
N ARG A 209 -4.09 -15.35 6.53
CA ARG A 209 -5.38 -15.97 6.85
C ARG A 209 -5.53 -16.25 8.35
N ARG A 210 -4.46 -16.72 9.02
CA ARG A 210 -4.45 -16.96 10.48
C ARG A 210 -4.63 -15.67 11.29
N LYS A 211 -4.30 -14.52 10.70
CA LYS A 211 -4.54 -13.19 11.26
C LYS A 211 -5.93 -12.62 10.91
N GLU A 212 -6.78 -13.41 10.26
CA GLU A 212 -8.15 -13.05 9.87
C GLU A 212 -8.23 -11.81 8.93
N LEU A 213 -7.16 -11.53 8.18
CA LEU A 213 -7.07 -10.39 7.27
C LEU A 213 -7.99 -10.57 6.06
N GLY A 214 -8.83 -9.58 5.79
CA GLY A 214 -9.82 -9.59 4.70
C GLY A 214 -11.09 -10.39 5.01
N THR A 215 -11.21 -10.92 6.23
CA THR A 215 -12.43 -11.59 6.71
C THR A 215 -12.99 -10.84 7.91
N LYS A 216 -12.30 -10.88 9.05
CA LYS A 216 -12.67 -10.14 10.25
C LYS A 216 -12.10 -8.72 10.26
N TYR A 217 -10.85 -8.58 9.83
CA TYR A 217 -10.14 -7.30 9.85
C TYR A 217 -9.89 -6.78 8.44
N SER A 218 -10.19 -5.51 8.24
CA SER A 218 -9.84 -4.79 7.02
C SER A 218 -8.33 -4.53 6.98
N TYR A 219 -7.74 -4.58 5.78
CA TYR A 219 -6.30 -4.31 5.64
C TYR A 219 -5.93 -3.69 4.30
N SER A 220 -4.70 -3.17 4.22
CA SER A 220 -4.08 -2.76 2.97
C SER A 220 -2.61 -3.17 2.90
N ILE A 221 -2.12 -3.48 1.70
CA ILE A 221 -0.70 -3.68 1.43
C ILE A 221 -0.02 -2.31 1.31
N LEU A 222 1.19 -2.16 1.85
CA LEU A 222 2.00 -0.95 1.75
C LEU A 222 3.44 -1.30 1.34
N THR A 223 4.02 -0.51 0.43
CA THR A 223 5.38 -0.73 -0.12
C THR A 223 6.17 0.58 -0.25
N ASP A 224 7.51 0.51 -0.28
CA ASP A 224 8.40 1.67 -0.48
C ASP A 224 8.60 2.02 -1.96
N GLY A 225 7.48 2.35 -2.63
CA GLY A 225 7.46 2.64 -4.04
C GLY A 225 6.49 1.72 -4.78
N CYS A 226 6.63 1.66 -6.10
CA CYS A 226 5.74 0.84 -6.94
C CYS A 226 6.36 -0.50 -7.36
N TRP A 227 7.68 -0.67 -7.23
CA TRP A 227 8.41 -1.77 -7.86
C TRP A 227 8.07 -3.14 -7.30
N ASP A 228 7.85 -3.26 -5.99
CA ASP A 228 7.48 -4.54 -5.36
C ASP A 228 6.30 -5.21 -6.05
N MET A 229 5.21 -4.47 -6.18
CA MET A 229 3.96 -5.01 -6.72
C MET A 229 3.92 -4.96 -8.25
N SER A 230 4.43 -3.89 -8.87
CA SER A 230 4.30 -3.71 -10.33
C SER A 230 5.40 -4.38 -11.14
N LYS A 231 6.59 -4.57 -10.55
CA LYS A 231 7.76 -5.16 -11.20
C LYS A 231 8.07 -6.54 -10.61
N PHE A 232 8.53 -6.63 -9.36
CA PHE A 232 9.05 -7.88 -8.79
C PHE A 232 7.99 -8.98 -8.71
N LEU A 233 6.88 -8.73 -8.00
CA LEU A 233 5.79 -9.71 -7.91
C LEU A 233 5.17 -10.05 -9.27
N ASN A 234 5.06 -9.05 -10.15
CA ASN A 234 4.51 -9.24 -11.50
C ASN A 234 5.40 -10.14 -12.37
N ILE A 235 6.72 -9.93 -12.36
CA ILE A 235 7.69 -10.78 -13.05
C ILE A 235 7.70 -12.18 -12.42
N GLN A 236 7.79 -12.26 -11.09
CA GLN A 236 7.85 -13.53 -10.38
C GLN A 236 6.61 -14.40 -10.64
N CYS A 237 5.41 -13.81 -10.65
CA CYS A 237 4.20 -14.56 -11.01
C CYS A 237 4.24 -15.14 -12.43
N ARG A 238 4.86 -14.43 -13.39
CA ARG A 238 5.01 -14.92 -14.76
C ARG A 238 6.01 -16.06 -14.85
N ILE A 239 7.16 -15.94 -14.16
CA ILE A 239 8.19 -16.98 -14.08
C ILE A 239 7.60 -18.25 -13.48
N SER A 240 6.91 -18.12 -12.35
CA SER A 240 6.32 -19.27 -11.65
C SER A 240 4.99 -19.75 -12.24
N HIS A 241 4.55 -19.21 -13.39
CA HIS A 241 3.29 -19.57 -14.05
C HIS A 241 2.04 -19.48 -13.15
N ILE A 242 2.01 -18.53 -12.22
CA ILE A 242 0.87 -18.31 -11.33
C ILE A 242 0.10 -17.04 -11.69
N LYS A 243 -1.21 -17.06 -11.43
CA LYS A 243 -2.04 -15.87 -11.58
C LYS A 243 -1.65 -14.83 -10.53
N TYR A 244 -1.49 -13.58 -10.97
CA TYR A 244 -1.21 -12.47 -10.06
C TYR A 244 -2.28 -12.38 -8.94
N PRO A 245 -1.88 -12.39 -7.66
CA PRO A 245 -2.81 -12.49 -6.54
C PRO A 245 -3.72 -11.27 -6.45
N SER A 246 -5.03 -11.49 -6.24
CA SER A 246 -6.02 -10.41 -6.21
C SER A 246 -5.78 -9.41 -5.09
N PHE A 247 -5.31 -9.86 -3.93
CA PHE A 247 -5.06 -9.01 -2.76
C PHE A 247 -3.91 -8.00 -2.97
N ALA A 248 -2.95 -8.32 -3.85
CA ALA A 248 -1.81 -7.45 -4.14
C ALA A 248 -2.07 -6.43 -5.26
N LYS A 249 -3.27 -6.43 -5.87
CA LYS A 249 -3.57 -5.56 -7.02
C LYS A 249 -3.73 -4.08 -6.66
N LYS A 250 -3.88 -3.74 -5.38
CA LYS A 250 -4.00 -2.36 -4.89
C LYS A 250 -3.14 -2.23 -3.65
N TRP A 251 -2.36 -1.16 -3.57
CA TRP A 251 -1.48 -0.93 -2.42
C TRP A 251 -1.30 0.57 -2.14
N ILE A 252 -0.75 0.84 -0.97
CA ILE A 252 -0.26 2.13 -0.53
C ILE A 252 1.20 2.23 -0.93
N ASN A 253 1.52 3.11 -1.87
CA ASN A 253 2.89 3.55 -2.08
C ASN A 253 3.21 4.65 -1.08
N ILE A 254 4.03 4.33 -0.07
CA ILE A 254 4.31 5.26 1.02
C ILE A 254 5.14 6.46 0.55
N ARG A 255 5.98 6.33 -0.49
CA ARG A 255 6.73 7.46 -1.06
C ARG A 255 5.80 8.54 -1.59
N LYS A 256 4.73 8.14 -2.31
CA LYS A 256 3.69 9.06 -2.78
C LYS A 256 2.94 9.70 -1.62
N SER A 257 2.51 8.89 -0.64
CA SER A 257 1.82 9.39 0.55
C SER A 257 2.67 10.39 1.33
N TYR A 258 3.95 10.08 1.56
CA TYR A 258 4.91 10.91 2.27
C TYR A 258 5.14 12.25 1.57
N GLY A 259 5.44 12.21 0.26
CA GLY A 259 5.63 13.41 -0.56
C GLY A 259 4.41 14.32 -0.54
N ASN A 260 3.21 13.75 -0.69
CA ASN A 260 1.96 14.50 -0.69
C ASN A 260 1.63 15.10 0.69
N PHE A 261 1.90 14.36 1.76
CA PHE A 261 1.52 14.76 3.12
C PHE A 261 2.47 15.82 3.69
N TYR A 262 3.78 15.60 3.61
CA TYR A 262 4.81 16.53 4.10
C TYR A 262 5.25 17.57 3.06
N LYS A 263 4.68 17.54 1.85
CA LYS A 263 4.93 18.50 0.75
C LYS A 263 6.40 18.52 0.32
N VAL A 264 6.97 17.34 0.12
CA VAL A 264 8.34 17.18 -0.37
C VAL A 264 8.37 16.57 -1.78
N PRO A 265 9.35 16.94 -2.61
CA PRO A 265 9.52 16.35 -3.95
C PRO A 265 9.95 14.87 -3.88
N ARG A 266 9.72 14.13 -4.97
CA ARG A 266 10.00 12.68 -5.07
C ARG A 266 11.45 12.29 -4.78
N ASN A 267 12.42 13.14 -5.08
CA ASN A 267 13.83 12.84 -4.77
C ASN A 267 14.12 12.85 -3.25
N GLN A 268 13.21 13.37 -2.42
CA GLN A 268 13.29 13.37 -0.97
C GLN A 268 12.47 12.26 -0.31
N THR A 269 12.04 11.26 -1.08
CA THR A 269 11.21 10.14 -0.58
C THR A 269 11.95 8.80 -0.63
N LYS A 270 13.29 8.79 -0.60
CA LYS A 270 14.05 7.55 -0.36
C LYS A 270 13.92 7.18 1.12
N LEU A 271 13.88 5.89 1.45
CA LEU A 271 13.68 5.38 2.81
C LEU A 271 14.54 6.11 3.86
N THR A 272 15.86 6.15 3.65
CA THR A 272 16.80 6.81 4.56
C THR A 272 16.54 8.31 4.73
N ILE A 273 16.18 9.01 3.64
CA ILE A 273 15.85 10.45 3.68
C ILE A 273 14.53 10.69 4.42
N MET A 274 13.54 9.81 4.25
CA MET A 274 12.27 9.92 4.97
C MET A 274 12.50 9.76 6.48
N LEU A 275 13.27 8.75 6.90
CA LEU A 275 13.67 8.56 8.31
C LEU A 275 14.39 9.79 8.85
N GLU A 276 15.42 10.27 8.16
CA GLU A 276 16.23 11.43 8.55
C GLU A 276 15.34 12.68 8.75
N LYS A 277 14.46 12.96 7.79
CA LYS A 277 13.56 14.13 7.86
C LYS A 277 12.53 14.04 8.97
N LEU A 278 12.14 12.83 9.38
CA LEU A 278 11.32 12.59 10.56
C LEU A 278 12.14 12.61 11.87
N GLY A 279 13.47 12.70 11.79
CA GLY A 279 14.38 12.66 12.93
C GLY A 279 14.52 11.27 13.53
N MET A 280 14.44 10.25 12.68
CA MET A 280 14.64 8.85 13.02
C MET A 280 15.93 8.33 12.37
N SER A 281 16.61 7.40 13.04
CA SER A 281 17.69 6.60 12.46
C SER A 281 17.13 5.33 11.81
N TYR A 282 17.85 4.82 10.82
CA TYR A 282 17.66 3.46 10.33
C TYR A 282 17.98 2.45 11.45
N ASP A 283 17.21 1.37 11.51
CA ASP A 283 17.41 0.27 12.47
C ASP A 283 17.57 -1.05 11.70
N GLY A 284 18.59 -1.85 12.05
CA GLY A 284 18.94 -3.07 11.33
C GLY A 284 19.87 -2.86 10.13
N ARG A 285 19.83 -3.79 9.17
CA ARG A 285 20.69 -3.81 7.98
C ARG A 285 19.94 -3.28 6.74
N PRO A 286 20.42 -2.20 6.10
CA PRO A 286 19.87 -1.76 4.81
C PRO A 286 19.87 -2.89 3.77
N HIS A 287 18.83 -2.97 2.94
CA HIS A 287 18.64 -4.02 1.93
C HIS A 287 18.48 -5.44 2.51
N SER A 288 18.16 -5.55 3.80
CA SER A 288 17.45 -6.72 4.30
C SER A 288 15.96 -6.40 4.27
N GLY A 289 15.18 -7.16 3.51
CA GLY A 289 13.79 -6.83 3.25
C GLY A 289 12.96 -6.72 4.53
N LEU A 290 13.21 -7.57 5.53
CA LEU A 290 12.52 -7.47 6.82
C LEU A 290 12.88 -6.18 7.59
N ASP A 291 14.15 -5.80 7.64
CA ASP A 291 14.57 -4.59 8.35
C ASP A 291 14.09 -3.33 7.62
N ASP A 292 14.14 -3.31 6.29
CA ASP A 292 13.55 -2.24 5.50
C ASP A 292 12.03 -2.15 5.73
N SER A 293 11.31 -3.28 5.71
CA SER A 293 9.87 -3.34 6.04
C SER A 293 9.54 -2.79 7.43
N LYS A 294 10.36 -3.08 8.46
CA LYS A 294 10.20 -2.50 9.80
C LYS A 294 10.43 -1.00 9.82
N ASN A 295 11.43 -0.50 9.10
CA ASN A 295 11.68 0.94 8.99
C ASN A 295 10.55 1.66 8.24
N ILE A 296 10.02 1.05 7.18
CA ILE A 296 8.85 1.55 6.46
C ILE A 296 7.63 1.58 7.39
N ALA A 297 7.42 0.54 8.20
CA ALA A 297 6.37 0.51 9.22
C ALA A 297 6.52 1.64 10.25
N ARG A 298 7.74 1.93 10.72
CA ARG A 298 8.02 3.07 11.62
C ARG A 298 7.64 4.41 10.98
N ILE A 299 7.89 4.58 9.68
CA ILE A 299 7.44 5.77 8.92
C ILE A 299 5.92 5.81 8.85
N ALA A 300 5.28 4.69 8.50
CA ALA A 300 3.82 4.61 8.41
C ALA A 300 3.15 4.99 9.74
N ILE A 301 3.62 4.41 10.85
CA ILE A 301 3.17 4.73 12.21
C ILE A 301 3.32 6.22 12.51
N ARG A 302 4.50 6.80 12.24
CA ARG A 302 4.72 8.25 12.42
C ARG A 302 3.76 9.08 11.57
N MET A 303 3.50 8.70 10.32
CA MET A 303 2.54 9.40 9.46
C MET A 303 1.11 9.33 10.01
N LEU A 304 0.67 8.16 10.50
CA LEU A 304 -0.63 7.99 11.15
C LEU A 304 -0.74 8.88 12.41
N GLN A 305 0.28 8.88 13.26
CA GLN A 305 0.37 9.75 14.45
C GLN A 305 0.29 11.24 14.10
N ASP A 306 0.92 11.63 12.98
CA ASP A 306 0.88 13.01 12.49
C ASP A 306 -0.47 13.34 11.81
N GLY A 307 -1.42 12.40 11.73
CA GLY A 307 -2.76 12.57 11.19
C GLY A 307 -2.87 12.39 9.68
N CYS A 308 -1.99 11.58 9.08
CA CYS A 308 -2.14 11.13 7.70
C CYS A 308 -3.03 9.89 7.66
N GLU A 309 -4.08 9.90 6.83
CA GLU A 309 -4.77 8.68 6.45
C GLU A 309 -4.06 8.04 5.26
N LEU A 310 -3.32 6.96 5.50
CA LEU A 310 -2.67 6.20 4.44
C LEU A 310 -3.74 5.38 3.70
N ARG A 311 -4.02 5.74 2.43
CA ARG A 311 -5.02 5.07 1.58
C ARG A 311 -4.35 4.51 0.33
N ALA A 312 -4.88 3.40 -0.20
CA ALA A 312 -4.36 2.80 -1.42
C ALA A 312 -4.35 3.82 -2.57
N ASN A 313 -3.17 4.05 -3.13
CA ASN A 313 -2.92 5.13 -4.10
C ASN A 313 -2.32 4.60 -5.42
N GLU A 314 -2.03 3.30 -5.51
CA GLU A 314 -1.59 2.61 -6.72
C GLU A 314 -2.35 1.30 -6.91
N ARG A 315 -2.42 0.84 -8.17
CA ARG A 315 -3.03 -0.45 -8.52
C ARG A 315 -2.43 -1.04 -9.80
N MET A 316 -2.55 -2.35 -9.95
CA MET A 316 -2.33 -3.08 -11.21
C MET A 316 -3.66 -3.30 -11.94
N HIS A 317 -3.73 -2.93 -13.21
CA HIS A 317 -4.87 -3.22 -14.09
C HIS A 317 -4.36 -3.56 -15.50
N GLY A 318 -4.83 -4.68 -16.08
CA GLY A 318 -4.37 -5.12 -17.41
C GLY A 318 -2.85 -5.34 -17.50
N GLY A 319 -2.18 -5.67 -16.39
CA GLY A 319 -0.71 -5.81 -16.34
C GLY A 319 0.06 -4.49 -16.30
N GLN A 320 -0.63 -3.34 -16.23
CA GLN A 320 -0.04 -2.01 -16.17
C GLN A 320 -0.26 -1.34 -14.80
N LEU A 321 0.73 -0.55 -14.37
CA LEU A 321 0.65 0.28 -13.17
C LEU A 321 -0.26 1.48 -13.42
N MET A 322 -1.24 1.67 -12.55
CA MET A 322 -2.19 2.77 -12.59
C MET A 322 -2.18 3.52 -11.25
N THR A 323 -2.27 4.84 -11.30
CA THR A 323 -2.50 5.63 -10.08
C THR A 323 -3.98 5.59 -9.73
N SER A 324 -4.30 5.35 -8.45
CA SER A 324 -5.67 5.46 -7.96
C SER A 324 -5.95 6.93 -7.65
N LYS A 325 -7.10 7.43 -8.11
CA LYS A 325 -7.61 8.70 -7.59
C LYS A 325 -7.86 8.45 -6.11
N ILE A 326 -7.05 9.05 -5.25
CA ILE A 326 -7.38 9.12 -3.83
C ILE A 326 -8.65 9.98 -3.82
N CYS A 327 -9.79 9.41 -3.45
CA CYS A 327 -10.93 10.20 -3.00
C CYS A 327 -10.52 10.83 -1.67
N THR A 328 -9.61 11.81 -1.72
CA THR A 328 -9.59 12.83 -0.69
C THR A 328 -10.95 13.50 -0.85
N GLY A 329 -11.85 13.39 0.13
CA GLY A 329 -12.95 14.35 0.22
C GLY A 329 -12.34 15.73 0.00
N LEU A 330 -12.72 16.38 -1.11
CA LEU A 330 -12.11 17.56 -1.73
C LEU A 330 -11.08 18.29 -0.85
N LEU A 331 -9.82 17.85 -0.87
CA LEU A 331 -8.75 18.49 -0.12
C LEU A 331 -7.57 18.64 -1.07
N ILE A 332 -7.68 19.63 -1.97
CA ILE A 332 -6.63 20.48 -2.55
C ILE A 332 -7.28 21.23 -3.74
N SER A 333 -7.84 22.43 -3.48
CA SER A 333 -7.92 23.54 -4.45
C SER A 333 -8.68 24.75 -3.87
N ALA A 334 -8.26 25.30 -2.72
CA ALA A 334 -8.81 26.59 -2.26
C ALA A 334 -7.93 27.26 -1.19
N LEU A 335 -6.63 27.48 -1.45
CA LEU A 335 -5.79 28.36 -0.62
C LEU A 335 -4.75 29.15 -1.45
N PHE A 336 -5.09 29.50 -2.70
CA PHE A 336 -4.45 30.62 -3.39
C PHE A 336 -5.46 31.76 -3.45
N ILE A 337 -5.35 32.69 -2.51
CA ILE A 337 -5.78 34.07 -2.73
C ILE A 337 -4.46 34.81 -3.00
N PRO A 338 -4.15 35.18 -4.25
CA PRO A 338 -3.07 36.11 -4.50
C PRO A 338 -3.48 37.48 -3.96
N GLU A 339 -2.53 38.18 -3.31
CA GLU A 339 -2.62 39.62 -3.07
C GLU A 339 -2.66 40.40 -4.39
#